data_AF-X6LJG3-F1
#
_entry.id   AF-X6LJG3-F1
#
_cell.length_a   1.000
_cell.length_b   1.000
_cell.length_c   1.000
_cell.angle_alpha   90.00
_cell.angle_beta   90.00
_cell.angle_gamma   90.00
#
_symmetry.space_group_name_H-M   'P 1'
#
loop_
_entity.id
_entity.type
_entity.pdbx_description
1 polymer ?
#
loop_
_entity_poly.entity_id
_entity_poly.type
_entity_poly.pdbx_seq_one_letter_code
_entity_poly.pdbx_strand_id
1 'polypeptide(L)'
;MELHCDEHENADQVYLVGEQCLQNYLKQNNEKCPIQQHQHCEFSQSRITRKFVSELLVICPRQFDLKKEQSNEGIKLGGEEGKPWNESTSNLNLNSKNNCNCNFKGKMKDLKDHLNNSCNLIPIKQSIPYEITDQLNVMSKQIKELQKVVKDLQSQLQTEKLQTVLLLFFFFVFLFE
;
A
#
# COMPACT_ATOMS: atom_id res chain seq x y z
N MET A 1 10.71 -2.40 23.48
CA MET A 1 11.31 -3.48 24.26
C MET A 1 12.80 -3.27 24.27
N GLU A 2 13.38 -3.31 25.45
CA GLU A 2 14.84 -3.35 25.64
C GLU A 2 15.23 -4.83 25.74
N LEU A 3 16.20 -5.26 24.94
CA LEU A 3 16.74 -6.61 25.02
C LEU A 3 17.78 -6.67 26.14
N HIS A 4 17.74 -7.74 26.94
CA HIS A 4 18.60 -7.95 28.12
C HIS A 4 19.24 -9.33 28.11
N CYS A 5 19.72 -9.77 26.94
CA CYS A 5 20.37 -11.07 26.85
C CYS A 5 21.74 -11.01 27.52
N ASP A 6 22.12 -12.05 28.28
CA ASP A 6 23.43 -12.17 28.94
C ASP A 6 24.57 -12.08 27.91
N GLU A 7 24.34 -12.60 26.70
CA GLU A 7 25.25 -12.50 25.56
C GLU A 7 25.50 -11.06 25.09
N HIS A 8 24.72 -10.10 25.61
CA HIS A 8 24.80 -8.67 25.30
C HIS A 8 25.02 -7.80 26.56
N GLU A 9 25.28 -8.40 27.72
CA GLU A 9 25.43 -7.66 29.00
C GLU A 9 26.61 -6.68 28.98
N ASN A 10 27.68 -7.02 28.24
CA ASN A 10 28.88 -6.18 28.08
C ASN A 10 28.83 -5.28 26.84
N ALA A 11 27.71 -5.21 26.13
CA ALA A 11 27.57 -4.27 25.03
C ALA A 11 27.24 -2.88 25.59
N ASP A 12 28.05 -1.87 25.29
CA ASP A 12 27.78 -0.46 25.66
C ASP A 12 26.46 0.10 25.08
N GLN A 13 25.75 -0.69 24.27
CA GLN A 13 24.57 -0.31 23.52
C GLN A 13 23.32 -1.05 23.99
N VAL A 14 22.25 -0.29 24.25
CA VAL A 14 20.92 -0.82 24.53
C VAL A 14 20.19 -1.06 23.22
N TYR A 15 19.74 -2.31 22.99
CA TYR A 15 18.96 -2.65 21.81
C TYR A 15 17.47 -2.40 22.03
N LEU A 16 16.91 -1.50 21.23
CA LEU A 16 15.49 -1.17 21.24
C LEU A 16 14.75 -1.80 20.07
N VAL A 17 13.74 -2.60 20.37
CA VAL A 17 12.89 -3.27 19.38
C VAL A 17 11.41 -2.98 19.66
N GLY A 18 10.62 -2.79 18.60
CA GLY A 18 9.17 -2.68 18.72
C GLY A 18 8.55 -3.97 19.26
N GLU A 19 7.61 -3.87 20.19
CA GLU A 19 7.01 -5.03 20.88
C GLU A 19 6.38 -6.03 19.90
N GLN A 20 5.48 -5.56 19.04
CA GLN A 20 4.83 -6.43 18.06
C GLN A 20 5.83 -7.06 17.09
N CYS A 21 6.84 -6.29 16.66
CA CYS A 21 7.88 -6.77 15.76
C CYS A 21 8.70 -7.89 16.41
N LEU A 22 9.09 -7.71 17.68
CA LEU A 22 9.83 -8.70 18.45
C LEU A 22 9.00 -9.97 18.66
N GLN A 23 7.74 -9.84 19.09
CA GLN A 23 6.86 -10.99 19.29
C GLN A 23 6.64 -11.80 18.01
N ASN A 24 6.42 -11.13 16.87
CA ASN A 24 6.25 -11.80 15.59
C ASN A 24 7.54 -12.50 15.16
N TYR A 25 8.69 -11.85 15.36
CA TYR A 25 9.99 -12.41 15.05
C TYR A 25 10.27 -13.69 15.84
N LEU A 26 10.09 -13.66 17.16
CA LEU A 26 10.36 -14.80 18.04
C LEU A 26 9.49 -16.01 17.66
N LYS A 27 8.21 -15.79 17.33
CA LYS A 27 7.31 -16.85 16.86
C LYS A 27 7.78 -17.52 15.56
N GLN A 28 8.42 -16.76 14.66
CA GLN A 28 8.88 -17.27 13.37
C GLN A 28 10.28 -17.88 13.42
N ASN A 29 11.07 -17.56 14.45
CA ASN A 29 12.49 -17.90 14.51
C ASN A 29 12.83 -18.79 15.71
N ASN A 30 11.87 -19.59 16.19
CA ASN A 30 12.06 -20.51 17.31
C ASN A 30 12.60 -19.81 18.57
N GLU A 31 12.04 -18.65 18.89
CA GLU A 31 12.39 -17.84 20.08
C GLU A 31 13.85 -17.39 20.16
N LYS A 32 14.58 -17.47 19.04
CA LYS A 32 15.96 -17.01 18.95
C LYS A 32 16.07 -15.50 18.96
N CYS A 33 17.12 -14.99 19.59
CA CYS A 33 17.39 -13.56 19.64
C CYS A 33 17.62 -12.94 18.24
N PRO A 34 16.98 -11.80 17.91
CA PRO A 34 17.13 -11.14 16.61
C PRO A 34 18.53 -10.58 16.34
N ILE A 35 19.39 -10.46 17.36
CA ILE A 35 20.74 -9.90 17.23
C ILE A 35 21.76 -10.99 16.86
N GLN A 36 21.82 -12.10 17.62
CA GLN A 36 22.84 -13.15 17.45
C GLN A 36 22.31 -14.60 17.48
N GLN A 37 20.99 -14.80 17.36
CA GLN A 37 20.38 -16.14 17.22
C GLN A 37 20.63 -17.13 18.38
N HIS A 38 21.09 -16.66 19.53
CA HIS A 38 21.17 -17.47 20.74
C HIS A 38 19.77 -17.79 21.28
N GLN A 39 19.71 -18.79 22.16
CA GLN A 39 18.48 -19.21 22.81
C GLN A 39 18.15 -18.27 23.98
N HIS A 40 16.88 -18.28 24.42
CA HIS A 40 16.40 -17.50 25.58
C HIS A 40 16.60 -15.97 25.43
N CYS A 41 15.86 -15.37 24.50
CA CYS A 41 15.85 -13.92 24.34
C CYS A 41 15.07 -13.24 25.48
N GLU A 42 15.79 -12.61 26.42
CA GLU A 42 15.18 -11.80 27.47
C GLU A 42 14.95 -10.35 27.01
N PHE A 43 13.78 -9.80 27.35
CA PHE A 43 13.43 -8.43 27.04
C PHE A 43 12.49 -7.82 28.08
N SER A 44 12.62 -6.53 28.30
CA SER A 44 11.78 -5.78 29.23
C SER A 44 11.16 -4.54 28.58
N GLN A 45 10.05 -4.08 29.16
CA GLN A 45 9.40 -2.87 28.70
C GLN A 45 9.95 -1.66 29.43
N SER A 46 10.72 -0.83 28.73
CA SER A 46 11.18 0.44 29.27
C SER A 46 10.13 1.54 29.19
N ARG A 47 9.62 1.92 30.35
CA ARG A 47 8.66 3.02 30.51
C ARG A 47 9.28 4.37 30.14
N ILE A 48 10.57 4.55 30.45
CA ILE A 48 11.31 5.79 30.19
C ILE A 48 11.48 5.97 28.69
N THR A 49 12.02 4.97 27.99
CA THR A 49 12.18 5.00 26.53
C THR A 49 10.86 5.24 25.82
N ARG A 50 9.79 4.54 26.23
CA ARG A 50 8.45 4.75 25.64
C ARG A 50 7.95 6.19 25.85
N LYS A 51 8.16 6.76 27.04
CA LYS A 51 7.78 8.15 27.33
C LYS A 51 8.57 9.12 26.45
N PHE A 52 9.89 8.96 26.32
CA PHE A 52 10.70 9.79 25.43
C PHE A 52 10.23 9.71 23.98
N VAL A 53 10.04 8.51 23.45
CA VAL A 53 9.52 8.30 22.09
C VAL A 53 8.15 8.97 21.91
N SER A 54 7.26 8.85 22.89
CA SER A 54 5.91 9.45 22.85
C SER A 54 5.91 10.98 22.79
N GLU A 55 6.94 11.60 23.36
CA GLU A 55 7.11 13.06 23.44
C GLU A 55 7.93 13.63 22.28
N LEU A 56 8.50 12.79 21.40
CA LEU A 56 9.22 13.24 20.20
C LEU A 56 8.34 14.15 19.35
N LEU A 57 8.89 15.29 18.96
CA LEU A 57 8.24 16.19 18.01
C LEU A 57 8.37 15.61 16.60
N VAL A 58 7.23 15.41 15.96
CA VAL A 58 7.13 14.85 14.61
C VAL A 58 6.29 15.75 13.73
N ILE A 59 6.58 15.69 12.43
CA ILE A 59 5.72 16.24 11.39
C ILE A 59 4.80 15.14 10.85
N CYS A 60 3.73 15.51 10.17
CA CYS A 60 2.87 14.51 9.53
C CYS A 60 3.66 13.72 8.46
N PRO A 61 3.68 12.38 8.52
CA PRO A 61 4.38 11.57 7.53
C PRO A 61 3.80 11.76 6.11
N ARG A 62 2.47 11.91 5.98
CA ARG A 62 1.82 12.19 4.69
C ARG A 62 2.29 13.52 4.10
N GLN A 63 2.62 14.51 4.94
CA GLN A 63 3.16 15.81 4.50
C GLN A 63 4.61 15.67 4.02
N PHE A 64 5.40 14.83 4.69
CA PHE A 64 6.79 14.57 4.30
C PHE A 64 6.86 13.87 2.93
N ASP A 65 6.01 12.86 2.71
CA ASP A 65 5.98 12.09 1.46
C ASP A 65 5.65 12.98 0.25
N LEU A 66 4.63 13.84 0.36
CA LEU A 66 4.27 14.80 -0.70
C LEU A 66 5.42 15.73 -1.09
N LYS A 67 6.16 16.24 -0.10
CA LYS A 67 7.30 17.13 -0.34
C LYS A 67 8.45 16.41 -1.06
N LYS A 68 8.67 15.14 -0.74
CA LYS A 68 9.71 14.31 -1.37
C LYS A 68 9.43 14.06 -2.85
N GLU A 69 8.18 13.81 -3.21
CA GLU A 69 7.79 13.59 -4.62
C GLU A 69 7.96 14.86 -5.46
N GLN A 70 7.60 16.02 -4.91
CA GLN A 70 7.78 17.32 -5.58
C GLN A 70 9.26 17.71 -5.78
N SER A 71 10.17 17.27 -4.90
CA SER A 71 11.60 17.60 -5.04
C SER A 71 12.35 16.77 -6.10
N ASN A 72 11.77 15.64 -6.56
CA ASN A 72 12.43 14.77 -7.53
C ASN A 72 12.20 15.20 -8.99
N GLU A 73 11.31 16.17 -9.25
CA GLU A 73 11.07 16.73 -10.59
C GLU A 73 11.96 17.95 -10.91
N GLY A 74 12.88 18.33 -10.01
CA GLY A 74 13.65 19.58 -10.10
C GLY A 74 15.17 19.42 -9.98
N ILE A 75 15.81 18.59 -10.80
CA ILE A 75 17.26 18.77 -11.07
C ILE A 75 17.41 19.42 -12.45
N LYS A 76 17.30 20.74 -12.47
CA LYS A 76 18.12 21.60 -13.33
C LYS A 76 18.60 22.82 -12.54
N LEU A 77 19.91 22.77 -12.28
CA LEU A 77 20.89 23.86 -12.29
C LEU A 77 20.81 25.00 -11.27
N GLY A 78 21.95 25.19 -10.60
CA GLY A 78 22.57 26.51 -10.41
C GLY A 78 22.10 27.27 -9.18
N GLY A 79 23.05 27.58 -8.30
CA GLY A 79 22.78 28.32 -7.07
C GLY A 79 22.22 29.72 -7.33
N GLU A 80 21.34 30.17 -6.44
CA GLU A 80 21.43 31.42 -5.72
C GLU A 80 20.26 31.55 -4.75
N GLU A 81 20.50 32.35 -3.73
CA GLU A 81 19.79 32.40 -2.48
C GLU A 81 18.48 33.21 -2.59
N GLY A 82 17.43 32.74 -1.89
CA GLY A 82 16.31 33.58 -1.46
C GLY A 82 15.35 34.13 -2.52
N LYS A 83 14.26 33.41 -2.80
CA LYS A 83 12.98 34.02 -3.23
C LYS A 83 11.79 33.29 -2.59
N PRO A 84 10.80 34.01 -2.00
CA PRO A 84 9.59 33.41 -1.45
C PRO A 84 8.71 32.84 -2.56
N TRP A 85 8.09 31.69 -2.25
CA TRP A 85 7.07 31.00 -3.03
C TRP A 85 6.14 31.96 -3.80
N ASN A 86 6.18 31.91 -5.12
CA ASN A 86 5.07 32.30 -5.96
C ASN A 86 4.51 31.08 -6.71
N GLU A 87 3.21 31.18 -6.87
CA GLU A 87 2.22 30.20 -7.28
C GLU A 87 2.37 29.76 -8.74
N SER A 88 1.87 28.55 -9.05
CA SER A 88 1.75 27.89 -10.39
C SER A 88 2.97 27.04 -10.77
N THR A 89 2.88 25.79 -11.23
CA THR A 89 1.78 25.04 -11.84
C THR A 89 2.25 23.58 -11.95
N SER A 90 1.46 22.60 -11.51
CA SER A 90 1.56 21.24 -12.05
C SER A 90 0.17 20.60 -12.12
N ASN A 91 -0.21 20.27 -13.34
CA ASN A 91 -1.50 19.71 -13.70
C ASN A 91 -1.56 18.23 -13.29
N LEU A 92 -2.29 17.95 -12.21
CA LEU A 92 -3.02 16.69 -12.07
C LEU A 92 -4.49 17.04 -11.80
N ASN A 93 -5.32 16.68 -12.75
CA ASN A 93 -6.76 16.77 -12.67
C ASN A 93 -7.28 15.77 -11.62
N LEU A 94 -7.45 16.26 -10.40
CA LEU A 94 -8.46 15.79 -9.46
C LEU A 94 -9.24 17.04 -9.05
N ASN A 95 -10.54 17.06 -9.37
CA ASN A 95 -11.49 18.10 -9.02
C ASN A 95 -11.74 18.21 -7.50
N SER A 96 -10.68 18.49 -6.75
CA SER A 96 -10.73 19.02 -5.40
C SER A 96 -9.51 19.91 -5.23
N LYS A 97 -9.67 21.15 -5.66
CA LYS A 97 -8.87 22.29 -5.21
C LYS A 97 -9.17 22.54 -3.72
N ASN A 98 -8.95 21.52 -2.90
CA ASN A 98 -8.98 21.63 -1.46
C ASN A 98 -7.55 21.78 -1.01
N ASN A 99 -7.40 22.72 -0.09
CA ASN A 99 -6.20 23.17 0.54
C ASN A 99 -5.57 22.01 1.35
N CYS A 100 -5.04 20.98 0.69
CA CYS A 100 -4.39 19.81 1.28
C CYS A 100 -2.99 20.19 1.78
N ASN A 101 -2.96 21.22 2.61
CA ASN A 101 -1.84 21.65 3.42
C ASN A 101 -2.09 21.00 4.79
N CYS A 102 -1.33 19.97 5.10
CA CYS A 102 -1.17 19.57 6.49
C CYS A 102 0.05 20.30 7.05
N ASN A 103 -0.13 20.94 8.20
CA ASN A 103 0.89 21.64 8.95
C ASN A 103 1.09 21.02 10.35
N PHE A 104 0.66 19.77 10.55
CA PHE A 104 0.78 19.10 11.82
C PHE A 104 2.24 18.99 12.23
N LYS A 105 2.53 19.56 13.40
CA LYS A 105 3.79 19.45 14.13
C LYS A 105 3.41 19.25 15.59
N GLY A 106 3.60 18.04 16.10
CA GLY A 106 3.10 17.64 17.41
C GLY A 106 3.89 16.49 17.99
N LYS A 107 3.42 15.93 19.11
CA LYS A 107 4.09 14.80 19.75
C LYS A 107 3.74 13.50 19.03
N MET A 108 4.66 12.54 19.03
CA MET A 108 4.47 11.22 18.42
C MET A 108 3.19 10.53 18.90
N LYS A 109 2.84 10.66 20.20
CA LYS A 109 1.61 10.06 20.75
C LYS A 109 0.32 10.61 20.14
N ASP A 110 0.33 11.87 19.70
CA ASP A 110 -0.84 12.53 19.10
C ASP A 110 -0.94 12.26 17.59
N LEU A 111 0.12 11.71 16.99
CA LEU A 111 0.21 11.47 15.56
C LEU A 111 -0.87 10.51 15.05
N LYS A 112 -1.18 9.46 15.82
CA LYS A 112 -2.17 8.46 15.40
C LYS A 112 -3.57 9.06 15.31
N ASP A 113 -3.94 9.86 16.31
CA ASP A 113 -5.21 10.59 16.32
C ASP A 113 -5.28 11.56 15.12
N HIS A 114 -4.23 12.35 14.91
CA HIS A 114 -4.11 13.22 13.74
C HIS A 114 -4.33 12.45 12.43
N LEU A 115 -3.63 11.34 12.21
CA LEU A 115 -3.72 10.56 10.98
C LEU A 115 -5.10 9.94 10.73
N ASN A 116 -5.84 9.62 11.79
CA ASN A 116 -7.14 8.99 11.71
C ASN A 116 -8.29 10.02 11.58
N ASN A 117 -8.18 11.15 12.29
CA ASN A 117 -9.33 12.02 12.57
C ASN A 117 -9.18 13.45 12.03
N SER A 118 -7.95 13.95 11.80
CA SER A 118 -7.71 15.37 11.49
C SER A 118 -6.82 15.61 10.27
N CYS A 119 -6.18 14.58 9.73
CA CYS A 119 -5.26 14.73 8.62
C CYS A 119 -6.01 14.83 7.30
N ASN A 120 -5.97 16.03 6.71
CA ASN A 120 -6.60 16.32 5.42
C ASN A 120 -5.83 15.73 4.21
N LEU A 121 -4.65 15.12 4.43
CA LEU A 121 -3.90 14.45 3.36
C LEU A 121 -4.39 13.00 3.23
N ILE A 122 -4.79 12.60 2.04
CA ILE A 122 -5.15 11.22 1.74
C ILE A 122 -3.84 10.38 1.72
N PRO A 123 -3.81 9.16 2.29
CA PRO A 123 -2.68 8.25 2.11
C PRO A 123 -2.43 7.98 0.62
N ILE A 124 -1.25 8.36 0.10
CA ILE A 124 -0.87 8.16 -1.31
C ILE A 124 -0.74 6.66 -1.66
N LYS A 125 -0.54 5.81 -0.66
CA LYS A 125 -0.65 4.36 -0.77
C LYS A 125 -1.54 3.82 0.32
N GLN A 126 -2.77 3.49 -0.03
CA GLN A 126 -3.36 2.32 0.61
C GLN A 126 -2.51 1.14 0.12
N SER A 127 -1.72 0.52 1.01
CA SER A 127 -1.34 -0.87 0.78
C SER A 127 -2.65 -1.63 0.74
N ILE A 128 -3.18 -1.87 -0.46
CA ILE A 128 -4.35 -2.71 -0.64
C ILE A 128 -4.05 -3.99 0.15
N PRO A 129 -4.83 -4.33 1.19
CA PRO A 129 -4.62 -5.55 1.96
C PRO A 129 -4.44 -6.71 0.99
N TYR A 130 -3.44 -7.56 1.23
CA TYR A 130 -3.06 -8.65 0.32
C TYR A 130 -4.29 -9.50 -0.10
N GLU A 131 -5.25 -9.64 0.81
CA GLU A 131 -6.55 -10.28 0.64
C GLU A 131 -7.43 -9.65 -0.46
N ILE A 132 -7.45 -8.31 -0.56
CA ILE A 132 -8.18 -7.61 -1.63
C ILE A 132 -7.47 -7.79 -2.96
N THR A 133 -6.13 -7.79 -2.99
CA THR A 133 -5.37 -8.06 -4.22
C THR A 133 -5.60 -9.49 -4.71
N ASP A 134 -5.61 -10.46 -3.81
CA ASP A 134 -5.89 -11.86 -4.16
C ASP A 134 -7.33 -12.04 -4.67
N GLN A 135 -8.33 -11.43 -4.00
CA GLN A 135 -9.70 -11.44 -4.48
C GLN A 135 -9.86 -10.76 -5.85
N LEU A 136 -9.16 -9.65 -6.11
CA LEU A 136 -9.14 -9.00 -7.42
C LEU A 136 -8.53 -9.89 -8.50
N ASN A 137 -7.46 -10.63 -8.18
CA ASN A 137 -6.85 -11.57 -9.12
C ASN A 137 -7.77 -12.75 -9.43
N VAL A 138 -8.47 -13.29 -8.43
CA VAL A 138 -9.48 -14.35 -8.61
C VAL A 138 -10.63 -13.86 -9.48
N MET A 139 -11.18 -12.67 -9.21
CA MET A 139 -12.24 -12.07 -10.05
C MET A 139 -11.75 -11.82 -11.47
N SER A 140 -10.52 -11.33 -11.66
CA SER A 140 -9.94 -11.12 -12.98
C SER A 140 -9.87 -12.43 -13.79
N LYS A 141 -9.50 -13.54 -13.13
CA LYS A 141 -9.48 -14.86 -13.75
C LYS A 141 -10.89 -15.33 -14.13
N GLN A 142 -11.86 -15.17 -13.24
CA GLN A 142 -13.26 -15.52 -13.52
C GLN A 142 -13.84 -14.71 -14.69
N ILE A 143 -13.54 -13.42 -14.77
CA ILE A 143 -13.97 -12.56 -15.89
C ILE A 143 -13.40 -13.07 -17.22
N LYS A 144 -12.13 -13.49 -17.26
CA LYS A 144 -11.51 -14.06 -18.49
C LYS A 144 -12.17 -15.36 -18.93
N GLU A 145 -12.48 -16.25 -17.99
CA GLU A 145 -13.22 -17.49 -18.30
C GLU A 145 -14.62 -17.19 -18.83
N LEU A 146 -15.33 -16.26 -18.19
CA LEU A 146 -16.67 -15.87 -18.63
C LEU A 146 -16.62 -15.26 -20.05
N GLN A 147 -15.62 -14.44 -20.36
CA GLN A 147 -15.41 -13.89 -21.70
C GLN A 147 -15.17 -14.98 -22.75
N LYS A 148 -14.47 -16.06 -22.40
CA LYS A 148 -14.24 -17.20 -23.31
C LYS A 148 -15.54 -17.94 -23.60
N VAL A 149 -16.33 -18.20 -22.57
CA VAL A 149 -17.65 -18.85 -22.70
C VAL A 149 -18.58 -18.00 -23.59
N VAL A 150 -18.64 -16.68 -23.36
CA VAL A 150 -19.46 -15.79 -24.20
C VAL A 150 -19.05 -15.84 -25.68
N LYS A 151 -17.74 -15.86 -25.97
CA LYS A 151 -17.24 -15.98 -27.36
C LYS A 151 -17.62 -17.32 -27.99
N ASP A 152 -17.55 -18.40 -27.24
CA ASP A 152 -17.90 -19.74 -27.72
C ASP A 152 -19.40 -19.83 -28.05
N LEU A 153 -20.27 -19.37 -27.14
CA LEU A 153 -21.72 -19.30 -27.40
C LEU A 153 -22.03 -18.41 -28.62
N GLN A 154 -21.34 -17.29 -28.78
CA GLN A 154 -21.50 -16.45 -29.97
C GLN A 154 -21.14 -17.20 -31.26
N SER A 155 -20.06 -17.99 -31.26
CA SER A 155 -19.68 -18.81 -32.42
C SER A 155 -20.72 -19.89 -32.72
N GLN A 156 -21.17 -20.62 -31.69
CA GLN A 156 -22.20 -21.66 -31.84
C GLN A 156 -23.50 -21.09 -32.43
N LEU A 157 -23.94 -19.94 -31.94
CA LEU A 157 -25.14 -19.28 -32.43
C LEU A 157 -25.01 -18.87 -33.92
N GLN A 158 -23.83 -18.45 -34.36
CA GLN A 158 -23.58 -18.15 -35.77
C GLN A 158 -23.67 -19.41 -36.64
N THR A 159 -23.12 -20.52 -36.15
CA THR A 159 -23.16 -21.81 -36.85
C THR A 159 -24.59 -22.35 -36.97
N GLU A 160 -25.38 -22.32 -35.90
CA GLU A 160 -26.78 -22.77 -35.94
C GLU A 160 -27.64 -21.90 -36.87
N LYS A 161 -27.43 -20.58 -36.87
CA LYS A 161 -28.11 -19.68 -37.82
C LYS A 161 -27.79 -20.06 -39.26
N LEU A 162 -26.53 -20.34 -39.58
CA LEU A 162 -26.11 -20.74 -40.92
C LEU A 162 -26.73 -22.08 -41.33
N GLN A 163 -26.72 -23.07 -40.44
CA GLN A 163 -27.38 -24.36 -40.68
C GLN A 163 -28.89 -24.20 -40.93
N THR A 164 -29.56 -23.34 -40.14
CA THR A 164 -30.99 -23.08 -40.30
C THR A 164 -31.30 -22.46 -41.67
N VAL A 165 -30.49 -21.49 -42.11
CA VAL A 165 -30.65 -20.87 -43.44
C VAL A 165 -30.41 -21.88 -44.57
N LEU A 166 -29.38 -22.73 -44.44
CA LEU A 166 -29.11 -23.81 -45.41
C LEU A 166 -30.26 -24.80 -45.50
N LEU A 167 -30.80 -25.26 -44.36
CA LEU A 167 -31.94 -26.18 -44.34
C LEU A 167 -33.18 -25.57 -44.99
N LEU A 168 -33.49 -24.30 -44.71
CA LEU A 168 -34.58 -23.59 -45.36
C LEU A 168 -34.34 -23.50 -46.88
N PHE A 169 -33.13 -23.15 -47.31
CA PHE A 169 -32.78 -23.09 -48.72
C PHE A 169 -32.99 -24.43 -49.43
N PHE A 170 -32.49 -25.53 -48.88
CA PHE A 170 -32.72 -26.87 -49.44
C PHE A 170 -34.20 -27.23 -49.47
N PHE A 171 -34.96 -26.93 -48.41
CA PHE A 171 -36.40 -27.18 -48.36
C PHE A 171 -37.15 -26.41 -49.45
N PHE A 172 -36.78 -25.17 -49.73
CA PHE A 172 -37.35 -24.39 -50.83
C PHE A 172 -36.99 -24.94 -52.21
N VAL A 173 -35.76 -25.41 -52.43
CA VAL A 173 -35.36 -26.01 -53.72
C VAL A 173 -36.17 -27.28 -54.00
N PHE A 174 -36.30 -28.18 -53.02
CA PHE A 174 -37.01 -29.46 -53.19
C PHE A 174 -38.54 -29.35 -53.31
N LEU A 175 -39.15 -28.24 -52.89
CA LEU A 175 -40.61 -28.04 -52.97
C LEU A 175 -41.06 -27.39 -54.28
N PHE A 176 -40.15 -26.76 -55.03
CA PHE A 176 -40.45 -25.97 -56.23
C PHE A 176 -39.82 -26.55 -57.52
N GLU A 177 -39.21 -27.74 -57.45
CA GLU A 177 -38.91 -28.64 -58.58
C GLU A 177 -39.94 -29.77 -58.67
#